data_AF-A0A3B9TVM3-F1
#
_entry.id   AF-A0A3B9TVM3-F1
#
_cell.length_a   1.000
_cell.length_b   1.000
_cell.length_c   1.000
_cell.angle_alpha   90.00
_cell.angle_beta   90.00
_cell.angle_gamma   90.00
#
_symmetry.space_group_name_H-M   'P 1'
#
loop_
_entity.id
_entity.type
_entity.pdbx_description
1 polymer ?
#
loop_
_entity_poly.entity_id
_entity_poly.type
_entity_poly.pdbx_seq_one_letter_code
_entity_poly.pdbx_strand_id
1 'polypeptide(L)'
;GAFMSRIMNDLNLVREAAVRLANNLVRDVLTVIVLVGAMIWLDWLMALVVLAVYPLAMQPIIRIGARQRKASGNLQEHMEGVTSLLAETLQGTRMVKAYQLEDTEIGRTRHAFDGLYTRLVGLLTGRAKIDPILEVVGGLAVGGVVALAGWRVSNGQLQVGDVIAFITTLILLVQPVRGIGTLNAVTQEALAAAERVLALLDRPRLVSDAPGAADLGTVRGALAFENVGFAYDTAAADGPPALDGVTFAAEPGQTVALVGPSGAGKSTVINLLPRFFDRTYGAIRIDGTD
;
A
#
# COMPACT_ATOMS: atom_id res chain seq x y z
N GLY A 1 -10.35 -1.34 11.35
CA GLY A 1 -9.94 -2.18 10.20
C GLY A 1 -8.88 -1.50 9.35
N ALA A 2 -9.28 -0.58 8.47
CA ALA A 2 -8.37 0.07 7.51
C ALA A 2 -7.16 0.77 8.15
N PHE A 3 -7.34 1.50 9.27
CA PHE A 3 -6.21 2.14 9.97
C PHE A 3 -5.18 1.16 10.51
N MET A 4 -5.63 0.05 11.13
CA MET A 4 -4.72 -1.00 11.60
C MET A 4 -3.95 -1.65 10.46
N SER A 5 -4.62 -1.91 9.33
CA SER A 5 -3.97 -2.48 8.13
C SER A 5 -2.90 -1.53 7.57
N ARG A 6 -3.16 -0.22 7.53
CA ARG A 6 -2.15 0.78 7.13
C ARG A 6 -0.94 0.77 8.07
N ILE A 7 -1.17 0.76 9.38
CA ILE A 7 -0.08 0.75 10.36
C ILE A 7 0.72 -0.55 10.31
N MET A 8 0.07 -1.70 10.13
CA MET A 8 0.77 -2.99 10.15
C MET A 8 1.44 -3.35 8.82
N ASN A 9 0.83 -3.00 7.68
CA ASN A 9 1.29 -3.44 6.37
C ASN A 9 2.04 -2.32 5.62
N ASP A 10 1.46 -1.12 5.51
CA ASP A 10 2.07 -0.04 4.72
C ASP A 10 3.39 0.45 5.33
N LEU A 11 3.49 0.54 6.66
CA LEU A 11 4.76 0.87 7.33
C LEU A 11 5.85 -0.17 7.08
N ASN A 12 5.49 -1.45 7.05
CA ASN A 12 6.45 -2.53 6.77
C ASN A 12 6.93 -2.49 5.31
N LEU A 13 6.04 -2.21 4.36
CA LEU A 13 6.40 -2.02 2.94
C LEU A 13 7.38 -0.86 2.77
N VAL A 14 7.11 0.29 3.39
CA VAL A 14 8.00 1.46 3.35
C VAL A 14 9.36 1.15 3.98
N ARG A 15 9.37 0.48 5.14
CA ARG A 15 10.59 0.06 5.82
C ARG A 15 11.43 -0.89 4.98
N GLU A 16 10.83 -1.94 4.42
CA GLU A 16 11.56 -2.93 3.61
C GLU A 16 12.15 -2.27 2.37
N ALA A 17 11.39 -1.41 1.70
CA ALA A 17 11.88 -0.66 0.56
C ALA A 17 13.03 0.29 0.92
N ALA A 18 12.94 1.00 2.05
CA ALA A 18 14.02 1.86 2.53
C ALA A 18 15.31 1.06 2.80
N VAL A 19 15.20 -0.10 3.45
CA VAL A 19 16.36 -0.98 3.70
C VAL A 19 16.95 -1.52 2.40
N ARG A 20 16.11 -1.97 1.45
CA ARG A 20 16.56 -2.44 0.13
C ARG A 20 17.23 -1.33 -0.67
N LEU A 21 16.67 -0.12 -0.69
CA LEU A 21 17.23 1.02 -1.40
C LEU A 21 18.55 1.48 -0.75
N ALA A 22 18.64 1.52 0.57
CA ALA A 22 19.87 1.93 1.25
C ALA A 22 21.01 0.91 1.07
N ASN A 23 20.73 -0.38 1.30
CA ASN A 23 21.77 -1.40 1.31
C ASN A 23 22.03 -2.02 -0.06
N ASN A 24 20.98 -2.38 -0.80
CA ASN A 24 21.13 -3.18 -2.01
C ASN A 24 21.37 -2.31 -3.24
N LEU A 25 20.70 -1.16 -3.39
CA LEU A 25 20.90 -0.32 -4.58
C LEU A 25 22.36 0.13 -4.70
N VAL A 26 22.94 0.69 -3.63
CA VAL A 26 24.33 1.17 -3.66
C VAL A 26 25.29 0.02 -3.91
N ARG A 27 25.13 -1.09 -3.18
CA ARG A 27 25.96 -2.28 -3.33
C ARG A 27 25.85 -2.87 -4.73
N ASP A 28 24.65 -3.10 -5.23
CA ASP A 28 24.40 -3.77 -6.51
C ASP A 28 24.87 -2.89 -7.68
N VAL A 29 24.60 -1.59 -7.65
CA VAL A 29 25.08 -0.66 -8.69
C VAL A 29 26.61 -0.61 -8.71
N LEU A 30 27.26 -0.46 -7.55
CA LEU A 30 28.72 -0.49 -7.48
C LEU A 30 29.29 -1.84 -7.94
N THR A 31 28.67 -2.95 -7.52
CA THR A 31 29.10 -4.29 -7.93
C THR A 31 28.97 -4.47 -9.44
N VAL A 32 27.87 -4.02 -10.05
CA VAL A 32 27.70 -4.05 -11.51
C VAL A 32 28.78 -3.23 -12.20
N ILE A 33 29.04 -2.00 -11.75
CA ILE A 33 30.08 -1.13 -12.35
C ILE A 33 31.46 -1.80 -12.25
N VAL A 34 31.81 -2.36 -11.09
CA VAL A 34 33.09 -3.05 -10.86
C VAL A 34 33.21 -4.30 -11.72
N LEU A 35 32.18 -5.14 -11.78
CA LEU A 35 32.20 -6.38 -12.57
C LEU A 35 32.23 -6.09 -14.07
N VAL A 36 31.46 -5.12 -14.56
CA VAL A 36 31.51 -4.71 -15.97
C VAL A 36 32.88 -4.13 -16.31
N GLY A 37 33.44 -3.28 -15.44
CA GLY A 37 34.80 -2.77 -15.59
C GLY A 37 35.85 -3.89 -15.61
N ALA A 38 35.74 -4.86 -14.72
CA ALA A 38 36.61 -6.05 -14.69
C ALA A 38 36.48 -6.88 -15.97
N MET A 39 35.27 -7.09 -16.50
CA MET A 39 35.05 -7.80 -17.75
C MET A 39 35.71 -7.08 -18.95
N ILE A 40 35.58 -5.75 -19.02
CA ILE A 40 36.22 -4.95 -20.08
C ILE A 40 37.74 -5.01 -19.96
N TRP A 41 38.27 -4.99 -18.73
CA TRP A 41 39.71 -5.10 -18.46
C TRP A 41 40.28 -6.49 -18.81
N LEU A 42 39.53 -7.55 -18.52
CA LEU A 42 39.91 -8.93 -18.89
C LEU A 42 39.91 -9.11 -20.41
N ASP A 43 38.79 -8.83 -21.07
CA ASP A 43 38.69 -8.89 -22.53
C ASP A 43 37.49 -8.08 -23.03
N TRP A 44 37.81 -6.96 -23.69
CA TRP A 44 36.79 -6.06 -24.22
C TRP A 44 35.91 -6.69 -25.31
N LEU A 45 36.40 -7.68 -26.08
CA LEU A 45 35.60 -8.33 -27.13
C LEU A 45 34.60 -9.30 -26.50
N MET A 46 35.03 -10.12 -25.53
CA MET A 46 34.11 -10.99 -24.78
C MET A 46 33.08 -10.16 -24.01
N ALA A 47 33.48 -9.03 -23.42
CA ALA A 47 32.57 -8.10 -22.76
C ALA A 47 31.52 -7.54 -23.75
N LEU A 48 31.92 -7.22 -24.98
CA LEU A 48 31.00 -6.72 -26.01
C LEU A 48 29.98 -7.76 -26.45
N VAL A 49 30.36 -9.05 -26.52
CA VAL A 49 29.41 -10.15 -26.78
C VAL A 49 28.36 -10.23 -25.68
N VAL A 50 28.76 -10.18 -24.40
CA VAL A 50 27.81 -10.18 -23.28
C VAL A 50 26.91 -8.94 -23.32
N LEU A 51 27.49 -7.77 -23.57
CA LEU A 51 26.75 -6.52 -23.64
C LEU A 51 25.72 -6.53 -24.78
N ALA A 52 26.03 -7.18 -25.90
CA ALA A 52 25.11 -7.36 -27.04
C ALA A 52 23.93 -8.30 -26.73
N VAL A 53 24.11 -9.27 -25.83
CA VAL A 53 23.03 -10.16 -25.36
C VAL A 53 22.05 -9.41 -24.45
N TYR A 54 22.50 -8.37 -23.75
CA TYR A 54 21.68 -7.60 -22.81
C TYR A 54 20.44 -6.90 -23.45
N PRO A 55 20.55 -6.16 -24.59
CA PRO A 55 19.38 -5.59 -25.26
C PRO A 55 18.35 -6.65 -25.70
N LEU A 56 18.82 -7.84 -26.12
CA LEU A 56 17.94 -8.96 -26.48
C LEU A 56 17.16 -9.48 -25.26
N ALA A 57 17.79 -9.46 -24.09
CA ALA A 57 17.18 -9.82 -22.80
C ALA A 57 16.15 -8.79 -22.32
N MET A 58 16.47 -7.51 -22.50
CA MET A 58 15.73 -6.42 -21.88
C MET A 58 14.35 -6.21 -22.52
N GLN A 59 14.24 -6.45 -23.83
CA GLN A 59 12.98 -6.30 -24.57
C GLN A 59 11.83 -7.19 -24.05
N PRO A 60 11.99 -8.52 -23.86
CA PRO A 60 10.94 -9.36 -23.27
C PRO A 60 10.66 -9.00 -21.81
N ILE A 61 11.67 -8.64 -21.02
CA ILE A 61 11.51 -8.25 -19.61
C ILE A 61 10.64 -7.00 -19.49
N ILE A 62 10.93 -5.95 -20.25
CA ILE A 62 10.14 -4.70 -20.24
C ILE A 62 8.70 -4.98 -20.68
N ARG A 63 8.50 -5.78 -21.73
CA ARG A 63 7.14 -6.16 -22.20
C ARG A 63 6.37 -6.93 -21.13
N ILE A 64 7.01 -7.88 -20.44
CA ILE A 64 6.40 -8.63 -19.35
C ILE A 64 6.06 -7.70 -18.20
N GLY A 65 6.97 -6.80 -17.81
CA GLY A 65 6.75 -5.81 -16.75
C GLY A 65 5.57 -4.88 -17.04
N ALA A 66 5.47 -4.36 -18.27
CA ALA A 66 4.35 -3.52 -18.69
C ALA A 66 3.01 -4.30 -18.65
N ARG A 67 3.01 -5.55 -19.12
CA ARG A 67 1.83 -6.42 -19.10
C ARG A 67 1.42 -6.80 -17.67
N GLN A 68 2.39 -7.06 -16.80
CA GLN A 68 2.22 -7.31 -15.37
C GLN A 68 1.52 -6.13 -14.68
N ARG A 69 1.97 -4.90 -14.96
CA ARG A 69 1.39 -3.69 -14.37
C ARG A 69 -0.11 -3.57 -14.72
N LYS A 70 -0.47 -3.81 -15.99
CA LYS A 70 -1.87 -3.81 -16.43
C LYS A 70 -2.67 -4.97 -15.81
N ALA A 71 -2.10 -6.17 -15.75
CA ALA A 71 -2.75 -7.33 -15.14
C ALA A 71 -3.00 -7.13 -13.63
N SER A 72 -2.08 -6.45 -12.93
CA SER A 72 -2.22 -6.10 -11.53
C SER A 72 -3.38 -5.15 -11.28
N GLY A 73 -3.54 -4.11 -12.11
CA GLY A 73 -4.68 -3.19 -12.03
C GLY A 73 -6.01 -3.92 -12.24
N ASN A 74 -6.11 -4.74 -13.30
CA ASN A 74 -7.32 -5.53 -13.57
C ASN A 74 -7.65 -6.51 -12.43
N LEU A 75 -6.64 -7.11 -11.80
CA LEU A 75 -6.83 -8.00 -10.64
C LEU A 75 -7.43 -7.23 -9.45
N GLN A 76 -6.96 -6.00 -9.23
CA GLN A 76 -7.41 -5.15 -8.15
C GLN A 76 -8.88 -4.73 -8.33
N GLU A 77 -9.27 -4.32 -9.54
CA GLU A 77 -10.68 -4.04 -9.88
C GLU A 77 -11.60 -5.27 -9.65
N HIS A 78 -11.14 -6.47 -10.00
CA HIS A 78 -11.92 -7.69 -9.76
C HIS A 78 -12.03 -8.03 -8.28
N MET A 79 -10.97 -7.78 -7.50
CA MET A 79 -10.99 -7.96 -6.05
C MET A 79 -12.02 -7.03 -5.39
N GLU A 80 -12.11 -5.77 -5.85
CA GLU A 80 -13.13 -4.81 -5.40
C GLU A 80 -14.55 -5.33 -5.71
N GLY A 81 -14.78 -5.84 -6.92
CA GLY A 81 -16.06 -6.44 -7.30
C GLY A 81 -16.46 -7.64 -6.42
N VAL A 82 -15.54 -8.57 -6.15
CA VAL A 82 -15.77 -9.70 -5.24
C VAL A 82 -16.05 -9.22 -3.81
N THR A 83 -15.31 -8.22 -3.34
CA THR A 83 -15.49 -7.67 -1.99
C THR A 83 -16.85 -6.98 -1.85
N SER A 84 -17.27 -6.22 -2.88
CA SER A 84 -18.59 -5.59 -2.93
C SER A 84 -19.72 -6.63 -2.93
N LEU A 85 -19.58 -7.70 -3.71
CA LEU A 85 -20.53 -8.81 -3.73
C LEU A 85 -20.68 -9.42 -2.33
N LEU A 86 -19.57 -9.74 -1.67
CA LEU A 86 -19.58 -10.29 -0.32
C LEU A 86 -20.24 -9.33 0.68
N ALA A 87 -19.96 -8.03 0.58
CA ALA A 87 -20.58 -7.03 1.44
C ALA A 87 -22.10 -6.99 1.24
N GLU A 88 -22.58 -7.02 -0.01
CA GLU A 88 -24.01 -7.08 -0.37
C GLU A 88 -24.68 -8.34 0.20
N THR A 89 -24.11 -9.53 -0.05
CA THR A 89 -24.67 -10.80 0.43
C THR A 89 -24.68 -10.90 1.96
N LEU A 90 -23.63 -10.40 2.64
CA LEU A 90 -23.55 -10.40 4.10
C LEU A 90 -24.54 -9.40 4.74
N GLN A 91 -24.68 -8.20 4.17
CA GLN A 91 -25.70 -7.25 4.63
C GLN A 91 -27.12 -7.78 4.34
N GLY A 92 -27.30 -8.44 3.21
CA GLY A 92 -28.56 -9.05 2.76
C GLY A 92 -28.85 -10.44 3.35
N THR A 93 -28.06 -10.95 4.30
CA THR A 93 -28.16 -12.36 4.75
C THR A 93 -29.55 -12.75 5.23
N ARG A 94 -30.29 -11.83 5.89
CA ARG A 94 -31.69 -12.08 6.29
C ARG A 94 -32.60 -12.33 5.10
N MET A 95 -32.43 -11.57 4.01
CA MET A 95 -33.21 -11.75 2.77
C MET A 95 -32.83 -13.07 2.09
N VAL A 96 -31.53 -13.37 1.98
CA VAL A 96 -31.07 -14.64 1.38
C VAL A 96 -31.69 -15.84 2.11
N LYS A 97 -31.73 -15.80 3.45
CA LYS A 97 -32.35 -16.85 4.27
C LYS A 97 -33.88 -16.89 4.18
N ALA A 98 -34.54 -15.74 4.15
CA ALA A 98 -35.99 -15.65 4.06
C ALA A 98 -36.53 -16.22 2.73
N TYR A 99 -35.78 -16.03 1.64
CA TYR A 99 -36.15 -16.50 0.30
C TYR A 99 -35.46 -17.82 -0.11
N GLN A 100 -34.69 -18.45 0.78
CA GLN A 100 -33.96 -19.71 0.53
C GLN A 100 -33.05 -19.65 -0.74
N LEU A 101 -32.31 -18.55 -0.90
CA LEU A 101 -31.48 -18.28 -2.09
C LEU A 101 -30.00 -18.66 -1.92
N GLU A 102 -29.65 -19.45 -0.90
CA GLU A 102 -28.25 -19.74 -0.56
C GLU A 102 -27.47 -20.36 -1.73
N ASP A 103 -28.03 -21.37 -2.39
CA ASP A 103 -27.34 -22.05 -3.50
C ASP A 103 -27.09 -21.10 -4.68
N THR A 104 -28.00 -20.17 -4.92
CA THR A 104 -27.86 -19.15 -5.97
C THR A 104 -26.73 -18.17 -5.64
N GLU A 105 -26.70 -17.66 -4.41
CA GLU A 105 -25.66 -16.73 -3.96
C GLU A 105 -24.28 -17.40 -3.84
N ILE A 106 -24.23 -18.67 -3.44
CA ILE A 106 -23.01 -19.49 -3.47
C ILE A 106 -22.50 -19.63 -4.91
N GLY A 107 -23.38 -19.93 -5.88
CA GLY A 107 -23.03 -20.02 -7.29
C GLY A 107 -22.47 -18.70 -7.85
N ARG A 108 -23.15 -17.57 -7.57
CA ARG A 108 -22.72 -16.22 -7.96
C ARG A 108 -21.34 -15.88 -7.37
N THR A 109 -21.16 -16.15 -6.09
CA THR A 109 -19.89 -15.91 -5.37
C THR A 109 -18.77 -16.78 -5.93
N ARG A 110 -19.03 -18.07 -6.20
CA ARG A 110 -18.05 -18.99 -6.78
C ARG A 110 -17.55 -18.51 -8.14
N HIS A 111 -18.45 -18.08 -9.03
CA HIS A 111 -18.06 -17.52 -10.33
C HIS A 111 -17.16 -16.28 -10.20
N ALA A 112 -17.48 -15.40 -9.24
CA ALA A 112 -16.66 -14.22 -8.97
C ALA A 112 -15.26 -14.60 -8.47
N PHE A 113 -15.16 -15.57 -7.56
CA PHE A 113 -13.88 -16.10 -7.06
C PHE A 113 -13.08 -16.85 -8.11
N ASP A 114 -13.71 -17.66 -8.97
CA ASP A 114 -13.02 -18.36 -10.07
C ASP A 114 -12.42 -17.37 -11.06
N GLY A 115 -13.13 -16.28 -11.33
CA GLY A 115 -12.62 -15.16 -12.11
C GLY A 115 -11.40 -14.49 -11.46
N LEU A 116 -11.45 -14.24 -10.16
CA LEU A 116 -10.34 -13.68 -9.38
C LEU A 116 -9.13 -14.62 -9.38
N TYR A 117 -9.36 -15.91 -9.12
CA TYR A 117 -8.33 -16.95 -9.10
C TYR A 117 -7.60 -17.05 -10.43
N THR A 118 -8.33 -17.10 -11.54
CA THR A 118 -7.74 -17.19 -12.89
C THR A 118 -6.82 -16.00 -13.20
N ARG A 119 -7.21 -14.80 -12.79
CA ARG A 119 -6.40 -13.58 -12.95
C ARG A 119 -5.16 -13.59 -12.06
N LEU A 120 -5.30 -14.03 -10.81
CA LEU A 120 -4.18 -14.17 -9.87
C LEU A 120 -3.15 -15.17 -10.40
N VAL A 121 -3.59 -16.35 -10.82
CA VAL A 121 -2.71 -17.37 -11.42
C VAL A 121 -2.07 -16.85 -12.70
N GLY A 122 -2.81 -16.15 -13.56
CA GLY A 122 -2.27 -15.53 -14.77
C GLY A 122 -1.17 -14.51 -14.48
N LEU A 123 -1.34 -13.69 -13.44
CA LEU A 123 -0.35 -12.73 -12.99
C LEU A 123 0.90 -13.44 -12.43
N LEU A 124 0.72 -14.42 -11.55
CA LEU A 124 1.83 -15.19 -10.96
C LEU A 124 2.61 -15.97 -12.03
N THR A 125 1.90 -16.64 -12.95
CA THR A 125 2.51 -17.36 -14.08
C THR A 125 3.26 -16.40 -15.00
N GLY A 126 2.74 -15.19 -15.19
CA GLY A 126 3.45 -14.14 -15.93
C GLY A 126 4.75 -13.71 -15.25
N ARG A 127 4.81 -13.68 -13.91
CA ARG A 127 6.03 -13.32 -13.15
C ARG A 127 7.04 -14.45 -13.21
N ALA A 128 6.57 -15.68 -13.03
CA ALA A 128 7.39 -16.89 -13.05
C ALA A 128 8.11 -17.10 -14.39
N LYS A 129 7.63 -16.51 -15.50
CA LYS A 129 8.31 -16.56 -16.81
C LYS A 129 9.61 -15.73 -16.88
N ILE A 130 9.83 -14.79 -15.95
CA ILE A 130 11.02 -13.92 -15.98
C ILE A 130 12.30 -14.73 -15.71
N ASP A 131 12.27 -15.63 -14.71
CA ASP A 131 13.46 -16.39 -14.33
C ASP A 131 13.97 -17.34 -15.44
N PRO A 132 13.11 -18.15 -16.10
CA PRO A 132 13.54 -18.97 -17.24
C PRO A 132 14.09 -18.15 -18.41
N ILE A 133 13.53 -16.96 -18.68
CA ILE A 133 14.05 -16.08 -19.75
C ILE A 133 15.46 -15.61 -19.39
N LEU A 134 15.68 -15.19 -18.14
CA LEU A 134 17.00 -14.79 -17.67
C LEU A 134 18.01 -15.94 -17.69
N GLU A 135 17.57 -17.16 -17.41
CA GLU A 135 18.42 -18.36 -17.46
C GLU A 135 18.81 -18.72 -18.90
N VAL A 136 17.87 -18.72 -19.85
CA VAL A 136 18.17 -18.96 -21.27
C VAL A 136 19.11 -17.89 -21.83
N VAL A 137 18.86 -16.62 -21.52
CA VAL A 137 19.72 -15.51 -21.95
C VAL A 137 21.12 -15.63 -21.33
N GLY A 138 21.20 -15.93 -20.03
CA GLY A 138 22.47 -16.14 -19.33
C GLY A 138 23.25 -17.32 -19.93
N GLY A 139 22.55 -18.43 -20.24
CA GLY A 139 23.12 -19.59 -20.91
C GLY A 139 23.64 -19.27 -22.31
N LEU A 140 22.91 -18.48 -23.10
CA LEU A 140 23.36 -17.99 -24.41
C LEU A 140 24.59 -17.09 -24.29
N ALA A 141 24.64 -16.21 -23.30
CA ALA A 141 25.81 -15.36 -23.04
C ALA A 141 27.04 -16.20 -22.67
N VAL A 142 26.91 -17.14 -21.73
CA VAL A 142 27.99 -18.06 -21.34
C VAL A 142 28.42 -18.92 -22.52
N GLY A 143 27.48 -19.48 -23.28
CA GLY A 143 27.78 -20.29 -24.46
C GLY A 143 28.52 -19.50 -25.55
N GLY A 144 28.11 -18.26 -25.81
CA GLY A 144 28.79 -17.36 -26.74
C GLY A 144 30.21 -17.01 -26.29
N VAL A 145 30.40 -16.75 -24.99
CA VAL A 145 31.71 -16.53 -24.38
C VAL A 145 32.60 -17.77 -24.50
N VAL A 146 32.10 -18.95 -24.15
CA VAL A 146 32.86 -20.21 -24.24
C VAL A 146 33.27 -20.51 -25.68
N ALA A 147 32.39 -20.29 -26.66
CA ALA A 147 32.71 -20.49 -28.08
C ALA A 147 33.82 -19.54 -28.56
N LEU A 148 33.71 -18.24 -28.24
CA LEU A 148 34.70 -17.24 -28.63
C LEU A 148 36.03 -17.45 -27.91
N ALA A 149 35.98 -17.73 -26.61
CA ALA A 149 37.13 -18.04 -25.78
C ALA A 149 37.86 -19.30 -26.28
N GLY A 150 37.12 -20.37 -26.58
CA GLY A 150 37.68 -21.62 -27.11
C GLY A 150 38.46 -21.40 -28.41
N TRP A 151 37.90 -20.62 -29.34
CA TRP A 151 38.57 -20.26 -30.59
C TRP A 151 39.84 -19.42 -30.35
N ARG A 152 39.82 -18.48 -29.41
CA ARG A 152 40.99 -17.65 -29.09
C ARG A 152 42.08 -18.37 -28.31
N VAL A 153 41.70 -19.28 -27.40
CA VAL A 153 42.63 -20.17 -26.70
C VAL A 153 43.34 -21.07 -27.71
N SER A 154 42.61 -21.63 -28.70
CA SER A 154 43.25 -22.42 -29.76
C SER A 154 44.21 -21.61 -30.64
N ASN A 155 44.00 -20.29 -30.76
CA ASN A 155 44.88 -19.38 -31.48
C ASN A 155 46.01 -18.81 -30.61
N GLY A 156 46.13 -19.23 -29.34
CA GLY A 156 47.16 -18.76 -28.41
C GLY A 156 46.99 -17.33 -27.90
N GLN A 157 45.81 -16.73 -28.07
CA GLN A 157 45.55 -15.33 -27.70
C GLN A 157 45.07 -15.15 -26.25
N LEU A 158 44.60 -16.23 -25.61
CA LEU A 158 44.02 -16.24 -24.26
C LEU A 158 44.50 -17.46 -23.49
N GLN A 159 44.70 -17.32 -22.18
CA GLN A 159 44.96 -18.45 -21.30
C GLN A 159 43.64 -19.00 -20.75
N VAL A 160 43.65 -20.28 -20.36
CA VAL A 160 42.47 -20.93 -19.75
C VAL A 160 42.05 -20.20 -18.46
N GLY A 161 43.01 -19.66 -17.71
CA GLY A 161 42.74 -18.87 -16.51
C GLY A 161 41.90 -17.61 -16.76
N ASP A 162 42.17 -16.91 -17.86
CA ASP A 162 41.42 -15.70 -18.25
C ASP A 162 39.96 -16.03 -18.56
N VAL A 163 39.72 -17.16 -19.23
CA VAL A 163 38.37 -17.65 -19.56
C VAL A 163 37.59 -18.00 -18.31
N ILE A 164 38.22 -18.72 -17.37
CA ILE A 164 37.59 -19.07 -16.08
C ILE A 164 37.25 -17.78 -15.31
N ALA A 165 38.21 -16.85 -15.20
CA ALA A 165 37.99 -15.57 -14.54
C ALA A 165 36.82 -14.78 -15.15
N PHE A 166 36.73 -14.75 -16.49
CA PHE A 166 35.66 -14.08 -17.19
C PHE A 166 34.30 -14.73 -16.93
N ILE A 167 34.20 -16.06 -17.03
CA ILE A 167 32.95 -16.81 -16.76
C ILE A 167 32.51 -16.62 -15.31
N THR A 168 33.43 -16.66 -14.34
CA THR A 168 33.12 -16.39 -12.93
C THR A 168 32.57 -14.97 -12.74
N THR A 169 33.22 -13.97 -13.36
CA THR A 169 32.77 -12.57 -13.31
C THR A 169 31.37 -12.40 -13.91
N LEU A 170 31.10 -13.08 -15.04
CA LEU A 170 29.79 -13.10 -15.70
C LEU A 170 28.70 -13.70 -14.81
N ILE A 171 28.97 -14.84 -14.16
CA ILE A 171 28.02 -15.49 -13.24
C ILE A 171 27.73 -14.59 -12.04
N LEU A 172 28.76 -13.95 -11.48
CA LEU A 172 28.61 -13.00 -10.36
C LEU A 172 27.79 -11.76 -10.75
N LEU A 173 27.82 -11.33 -12.02
CA LEU A 173 27.06 -10.18 -12.51
C LEU A 173 25.55 -10.41 -12.54
N VAL A 174 25.10 -11.66 -12.68
CA VAL A 174 23.67 -12.00 -12.82
C VAL A 174 22.84 -11.55 -11.60
N GLN A 175 23.33 -11.77 -10.38
CA GLN A 175 22.60 -11.47 -9.15
C GLN A 175 22.38 -9.96 -8.93
N PRO A 176 23.42 -9.10 -8.96
CA PRO A 176 23.26 -7.65 -8.86
C PRO A 176 22.32 -7.05 -9.92
N VAL A 177 22.43 -7.52 -11.17
CA VAL A 177 21.56 -7.08 -12.28
C VAL A 177 20.09 -7.42 -11.98
N ARG A 178 19.81 -8.62 -11.48
CA ARG A 178 18.45 -9.03 -11.06
C ARG A 178 17.94 -8.18 -9.91
N GLY A 179 18.79 -7.90 -8.91
CA GLY A 179 18.49 -7.02 -7.79
C GLY A 179 17.95 -5.68 -8.27
N ILE A 180 18.71 -4.99 -9.14
CA ILE A 180 18.34 -3.70 -9.73
C ILE A 180 17.01 -3.78 -10.50
N GLY A 181 16.80 -4.84 -11.29
CA GLY A 181 15.57 -5.01 -12.09
C GLY A 181 14.30 -5.04 -11.25
N THR A 182 14.35 -5.55 -10.01
CA THR A 182 13.19 -5.61 -9.11
C THR A 182 12.97 -4.33 -8.30
N LEU A 183 13.97 -3.45 -8.21
CA LEU A 183 13.91 -2.24 -7.37
C LEU A 183 12.80 -1.28 -7.79
N ASN A 184 12.52 -1.14 -9.10
CA ASN A 184 11.47 -0.25 -9.57
C ASN A 184 10.08 -0.64 -9.02
N ALA A 185 9.78 -1.94 -9.00
CA ALA A 185 8.51 -2.44 -8.46
C ALA A 185 8.39 -2.16 -6.96
N VAL A 186 9.44 -2.49 -6.20
CA VAL A 186 9.50 -2.25 -4.74
C VAL A 186 9.37 -0.76 -4.42
N THR A 187 10.04 0.10 -5.19
CA THR A 187 10.00 1.55 -4.99
C THR A 187 8.60 2.11 -5.24
N GLN A 188 7.93 1.69 -6.32
CA GLN A 188 6.57 2.12 -6.62
C GLN A 188 5.57 1.68 -5.56
N GLU A 189 5.69 0.43 -5.07
CA GLU A 189 4.84 -0.09 -4.00
C GLU A 189 5.02 0.68 -2.69
N ALA A 190 6.27 1.02 -2.34
CA ALA A 190 6.59 1.82 -1.17
C ALA A 190 6.11 3.26 -1.28
N LEU A 191 6.21 3.89 -2.45
CA LEU A 191 5.69 5.24 -2.68
C LEU A 191 4.16 5.29 -2.47
N ALA A 192 3.42 4.32 -3.01
CA ALA A 192 1.98 4.23 -2.80
C ALA A 192 1.60 3.99 -1.32
N ALA A 193 2.38 3.17 -0.61
CA ALA A 193 2.22 2.96 0.83
C ALA A 193 2.52 4.23 1.63
N ALA A 194 3.60 4.94 1.29
CA ALA A 194 3.98 6.19 1.93
C ALA A 194 2.92 7.28 1.76
N GLU A 195 2.34 7.42 0.56
CA GLU A 195 1.25 8.37 0.30
C GLU A 195 0.04 8.11 1.20
N ARG A 196 -0.37 6.85 1.39
CA ARG A 196 -1.49 6.51 2.29
C ARG A 196 -1.20 6.80 3.76
N VAL A 197 0.05 6.65 4.19
CA VAL A 197 0.49 6.94 5.56
C VAL A 197 0.58 8.45 5.78
N LEU A 198 1.19 9.19 4.85
CA LEU A 198 1.27 10.64 4.92
C LEU A 198 -0.11 11.28 4.88
N ALA A 199 -1.00 10.84 3.98
CA ALA A 199 -2.38 11.30 3.94
C ALA A 199 -3.17 11.04 5.24
N LEU A 200 -2.72 10.10 6.08
CA LEU A 200 -3.28 9.88 7.41
C LEU A 200 -2.68 10.85 8.44
N LEU A 201 -1.36 11.05 8.40
CA LEU A 201 -0.64 11.97 9.29
C LEU A 201 -1.05 13.43 9.06
N ASP A 202 -1.33 13.79 7.80
CA ASP A 202 -1.73 15.12 7.38
C ASP A 202 -3.23 15.40 7.61
N ARG A 203 -3.99 14.44 8.16
CA ARG A 203 -5.40 14.70 8.48
C ARG A 203 -5.50 15.80 9.53
N PRO A 204 -6.30 16.86 9.29
CA PRO A 204 -6.51 17.89 10.30
C PRO A 204 -7.18 17.30 11.54
N ARG A 205 -6.77 17.78 12.71
CA ARG A 205 -7.45 17.46 13.97
C ARG A 205 -8.77 18.21 13.97
N LEU A 206 -9.88 17.49 14.09
CA LEU A 206 -11.22 18.09 14.11
C LEU A 206 -11.48 18.89 15.39
N VAL A 207 -10.89 18.47 16.51
CA VAL A 207 -10.94 19.18 17.80
C VAL A 207 -9.50 19.48 18.21
N SER A 208 -9.23 20.75 18.50
CA SER A 208 -7.94 21.22 18.97
C SER A 208 -8.10 22.32 20.01
N ASP A 209 -7.10 22.44 20.87
CA ASP A 209 -7.08 23.48 21.90
C ASP A 209 -6.78 24.84 21.28
N ALA A 210 -7.43 25.88 21.79
CA ALA A 210 -7.10 27.24 21.41
C ALA A 210 -5.68 27.61 21.87
N PRO A 211 -4.97 28.51 21.15
CA PRO A 211 -3.68 29.00 21.60
C PRO A 211 -3.81 29.63 23.00
N GLY A 212 -3.12 29.06 23.99
CA GLY A 212 -3.18 29.54 25.38
C GLY A 212 -4.38 29.06 26.18
N ALA A 213 -5.02 27.93 25.79
CA ALA A 213 -6.06 27.29 26.58
C ALA A 213 -5.62 27.10 28.04
N ALA A 214 -6.45 27.57 28.97
CA ALA A 214 -6.20 27.45 30.40
C ALA A 214 -6.72 26.10 30.92
N ASP A 215 -6.05 25.54 31.92
CA ASP A 215 -6.57 24.38 32.64
C ASP A 215 -7.79 24.81 33.47
N LEU A 216 -8.86 24.01 33.44
CA LEU A 216 -10.10 24.29 34.16
C LEU A 216 -9.92 24.23 35.68
N GLY A 217 -8.85 23.59 36.17
CA GLY A 217 -8.54 23.52 37.60
C GLY A 217 -9.56 22.68 38.38
N THR A 218 -10.04 23.19 39.52
CA THR A 218 -11.01 22.47 40.35
C THR A 218 -12.44 22.73 39.87
N VAL A 219 -13.09 21.69 39.33
CA VAL A 219 -14.44 21.75 38.77
C VAL A 219 -15.48 21.50 39.85
N ARG A 220 -16.43 22.43 40.02
CA ARG A 220 -17.62 22.31 40.89
C ARG A 220 -18.75 21.56 40.20
N GLY A 221 -18.80 21.63 38.86
CA GLY A 221 -19.73 20.86 38.04
C GLY A 221 -21.03 21.60 37.67
N ALA A 222 -21.02 22.93 37.68
CA ALA A 222 -22.09 23.71 37.07
C ALA A 222 -21.98 23.63 35.54
N LEU A 223 -23.07 23.30 34.86
CA LEU A 223 -23.10 23.12 33.41
C LEU A 223 -24.17 24.03 32.80
N ALA A 224 -23.84 24.72 31.71
CA ALA A 224 -24.80 25.51 30.95
C ALA A 224 -24.64 25.27 29.43
N PHE A 225 -25.73 24.89 28.78
CA PHE A 225 -25.87 24.93 27.32
C PHE A 225 -26.60 26.23 26.97
N GLU A 226 -25.98 27.05 26.13
CA GLU A 226 -26.52 28.35 25.69
C GLU A 226 -26.73 28.33 24.17
N ASN A 227 -27.98 28.13 23.74
CA ASN A 227 -28.39 28.13 22.34
C ASN A 227 -27.50 27.24 21.44
N VAL A 228 -27.27 25.99 21.86
CA VAL A 228 -26.32 25.09 21.21
C VAL A 228 -26.96 24.40 20.01
N GLY A 229 -26.32 24.55 18.85
CA GLY A 229 -26.65 23.81 17.64
C GLY A 229 -25.49 22.92 17.19
N PHE A 230 -25.81 21.75 16.67
CA PHE A 230 -24.81 20.79 16.19
C PHE A 230 -25.35 19.88 15.10
N ALA A 231 -24.53 19.67 14.06
CA ALA A 231 -24.73 18.65 13.05
C ALA A 231 -23.46 17.81 12.89
N TYR A 232 -23.61 16.50 12.74
CA TYR A 232 -22.49 15.63 12.38
C TYR A 232 -22.09 15.89 10.91
N ASP A 233 -20.80 15.79 10.60
CA ASP A 233 -20.24 16.02 9.26
C ASP A 233 -20.93 15.20 8.15
N THR A 234 -21.39 13.99 8.47
CA THR A 234 -22.13 13.13 7.54
C THR A 234 -23.57 13.58 7.28
N ALA A 235 -24.13 14.44 8.15
CA ALA A 235 -25.50 14.96 8.06
C ALA A 235 -25.54 16.41 7.56
N ALA A 236 -24.43 17.15 7.64
CA ALA A 236 -24.35 18.55 7.20
C ALA A 236 -24.58 18.75 5.69
N ALA A 237 -24.49 17.67 4.88
CA ALA A 237 -24.71 17.74 3.44
C ALA A 237 -26.20 17.65 3.04
N ASP A 238 -27.07 16.96 3.79
CA ASP A 238 -28.47 16.68 3.37
C ASP A 238 -29.47 16.35 4.51
N GLY A 239 -29.08 16.44 5.79
CA GLY A 239 -29.89 16.02 6.94
C GLY A 239 -30.22 17.14 7.94
N PRO A 240 -31.31 17.00 8.73
CA PRO A 240 -31.61 17.94 9.80
C PRO A 240 -30.52 17.92 10.89
N PRO A 241 -30.23 19.06 11.54
CA PRO A 241 -29.24 19.13 12.62
C PRO A 241 -29.62 18.21 13.78
N ALA A 242 -28.61 17.65 14.44
CA ALA A 242 -28.82 16.74 15.58
C ALA A 242 -29.25 17.49 16.85
N LEU A 243 -28.86 18.76 16.98
CA LEU A 243 -29.32 19.70 18.00
C LEU A 243 -29.57 21.06 17.33
N ASP A 244 -30.64 21.73 17.72
CA ASP A 244 -31.02 23.05 17.22
C ASP A 244 -31.48 23.93 18.39
N GLY A 245 -30.67 24.92 18.76
CA GLY A 245 -30.99 25.90 19.81
C GLY A 245 -31.18 25.35 21.22
N VAL A 246 -30.45 24.30 21.62
CA VAL A 246 -30.62 23.67 22.94
C VAL A 246 -30.09 24.58 24.04
N THR A 247 -30.95 24.89 25.03
CA THR A 247 -30.62 25.72 26.19
C THR A 247 -31.09 25.06 27.48
N PHE A 248 -30.17 24.75 28.38
CA PHE A 248 -30.47 24.26 29.73
C PHE A 248 -29.27 24.45 30.67
N ALA A 249 -29.52 24.41 31.98
CA ALA A 249 -28.48 24.43 32.99
C ALA A 249 -28.65 23.26 33.97
N ALA A 250 -27.53 22.79 34.52
CA ALA A 250 -27.48 21.81 35.60
C ALA A 250 -26.58 22.33 36.72
N GLU A 251 -27.11 22.36 37.94
CA GLU A 251 -26.41 22.84 39.12
C GLU A 251 -25.43 21.79 39.69
N PRO A 252 -24.38 22.22 40.41
CA PRO A 252 -23.47 21.30 41.09
C PRO A 252 -24.20 20.28 41.97
N GLY A 253 -23.92 19.00 41.75
CA GLY A 253 -24.54 17.88 42.48
C GLY A 253 -25.97 17.52 42.07
N GLN A 254 -26.53 18.20 41.06
CA GLN A 254 -27.85 17.88 40.51
C GLN A 254 -27.79 16.66 39.58
N THR A 255 -28.69 15.70 39.79
CA THR A 255 -28.90 14.61 38.83
C THR A 255 -29.93 15.02 37.79
N VAL A 256 -29.49 15.17 36.54
CA VAL A 256 -30.37 15.52 35.41
C VAL A 256 -30.61 14.30 34.53
N ALA A 257 -31.87 14.06 34.18
CA ALA A 257 -32.26 12.99 33.26
C ALA A 257 -32.70 13.57 31.90
N LEU A 258 -32.05 13.13 30.83
CA LEU A 258 -32.46 13.46 29.45
C LEU A 258 -33.46 12.42 28.94
N VAL A 259 -34.71 12.83 28.72
CA VAL A 259 -35.80 11.94 28.28
C VAL A 259 -36.37 12.42 26.95
N GLY A 260 -36.70 11.48 26.07
CA GLY A 260 -37.29 11.76 24.77
C GLY A 260 -37.21 10.58 23.81
N PRO A 261 -37.86 10.65 22.63
CA PRO A 261 -37.85 9.57 21.65
C PRO A 261 -36.45 9.30 21.08
N SER A 262 -36.23 8.12 20.49
CA SER A 262 -34.97 7.81 19.81
C SER A 262 -34.68 8.85 18.72
N GLY A 263 -33.42 9.25 18.56
CA GLY A 263 -33.03 10.28 17.58
C GLY A 263 -33.20 11.74 18.04
N ALA A 264 -33.80 12.02 19.21
CA ALA A 264 -33.98 13.38 19.73
C ALA A 264 -32.68 14.08 20.22
N GLY A 265 -31.50 13.64 19.80
CA GLY A 265 -30.23 14.30 20.16
C GLY A 265 -29.66 14.02 21.55
N LYS A 266 -30.31 13.20 22.40
CA LYS A 266 -29.84 12.89 23.77
C LYS A 266 -28.37 12.42 23.84
N SER A 267 -27.99 11.45 23.01
CA SER A 267 -26.61 10.95 22.94
C SER A 267 -25.65 12.01 22.40
N THR A 268 -26.12 12.90 21.53
CA THR A 268 -25.34 14.02 21.00
C THR A 268 -25.02 15.02 22.11
N VAL A 269 -25.98 15.38 22.97
CA VAL A 269 -25.74 16.22 24.16
C VAL A 269 -24.65 15.60 25.04
N ILE A 270 -24.74 14.29 25.30
CA ILE A 270 -23.75 13.56 26.11
C ILE A 270 -22.36 13.56 25.44
N ASN A 271 -22.28 13.45 24.12
CA ASN A 271 -21.01 13.44 23.39
C ASN A 271 -20.35 14.82 23.27
N LEU A 272 -21.13 15.91 23.33
CA LEU A 272 -20.60 17.27 23.30
C LEU A 272 -20.00 17.70 24.64
N LEU A 273 -20.47 17.13 25.77
CA LEU A 273 -19.95 17.41 27.10
C LEU A 273 -18.44 17.18 27.26
N PRO A 274 -17.88 16.01 26.90
CA PRO A 274 -16.43 15.78 26.91
C PRO A 274 -15.72 16.39 25.69
N ARG A 275 -16.42 17.21 24.88
CA ARG A 275 -15.92 17.84 23.66
C ARG A 275 -15.37 16.83 22.64
N PHE A 276 -16.06 15.70 22.42
CA PHE A 276 -15.71 14.79 21.31
C PHE A 276 -15.98 15.40 19.93
N PHE A 277 -16.85 16.41 19.89
CA PHE A 277 -17.13 17.23 18.72
C PHE A 277 -17.23 18.69 19.14
N ASP A 278 -16.85 19.60 18.26
CA ASP A 278 -17.15 21.01 18.45
C ASP A 278 -18.58 21.31 17.96
N ARG A 279 -19.33 22.05 18.77
CA ARG A 279 -20.62 22.65 18.42
C ARG A 279 -20.52 23.48 17.13
N THR A 280 -21.62 23.54 16.38
CA THR A 280 -21.73 24.39 15.19
C THR A 280 -21.97 25.86 15.57
N TYR A 281 -22.80 26.10 16.58
CA TYR A 281 -23.03 27.42 17.17
C TYR A 281 -23.48 27.30 18.64
N GLY A 282 -23.46 28.41 19.38
CA GLY A 282 -23.76 28.45 20.82
C GLY A 282 -22.54 28.22 21.69
N ALA A 283 -22.76 28.07 23.01
CA ALA A 283 -21.70 27.84 23.99
C ALA A 283 -22.07 26.72 24.97
N ILE A 284 -21.08 25.93 25.40
CA ILE A 284 -21.23 24.89 26.42
C ILE A 284 -20.26 25.24 27.54
N ARG A 285 -20.77 25.74 28.66
CA ARG A 285 -19.94 26.23 29.75
C ARG A 285 -19.92 25.26 30.92
N ILE A 286 -18.72 25.01 31.44
CA ILE A 286 -18.48 24.31 32.70
C ILE A 286 -17.94 25.32 33.70
N ASP A 287 -18.63 25.51 34.82
CA ASP A 287 -18.34 26.53 35.84
C ASP A 287 -18.14 27.95 35.27
N GLY A 288 -18.87 28.26 34.19
CA GLY A 288 -18.82 29.56 33.50
C GLY A 288 -17.73 29.70 32.42
N THR A 289 -16.93 28.65 32.17
CA THR A 289 -15.88 28.63 31.14
C THR A 289 -16.33 27.76 29.95
N ASP A 290 -16.23 28.28 28.72
CA ASP A 290 -16.53 27.53 27.47
C ASP A 290 -15.42 26.53 27.10
#